data_AF-A0A3N5SS54-F1
#
_entry.id   AF-A0A3N5SS54-F1
#
_cell.length_a   1.000
_cell.length_b   1.000
_cell.length_c   1.000
_cell.angle_alpha   90.00
_cell.angle_beta   90.00
_cell.angle_gamma   90.00
#
_symmetry.space_group_name_H-M   'P 1'
#
loop_
_entity.id
_entity.type
_entity.pdbx_description
1 polymer ?
#
loop_
_entity_poly.entity_id
_entity_poly.type
_entity_poly.pdbx_seq_one_letter_code
_entity_poly.pdbx_strand_id
1 'polypeptide(L)'
;MTFPFTQENTESRQRLETLVRGLTDTDLARATDYGWTVAALLAHLAFWDQRMLVILKRWKETGFDPSPIDSAAVNDALKVICHALEPRDAIELCLSSAEAVDAELAALTPDLVKQIEEHAEATSTQFRMNRSLHRNGHVKDIEALLSK
;
A
#
# COMPACT_ATOMS: atom_id res chain seq x y z
N MET A 1 8.70 15.12 16.90
CA MET A 1 8.46 15.75 15.57
C MET A 1 7.79 14.71 14.70
N THR A 2 6.70 15.08 14.03
CA THR A 2 5.98 14.18 13.11
C THR A 2 6.53 14.43 11.70
N PHE A 3 6.86 13.36 10.98
CA PHE A 3 7.40 13.46 9.63
C PHE A 3 6.31 13.85 8.62
N PRO A 4 6.64 14.54 7.51
CA PRO A 4 5.67 14.92 6.49
C PRO A 4 4.84 13.72 5.97
N PHE A 5 5.49 12.56 5.81
CA PHE A 5 4.82 11.35 5.34
C PHE A 5 3.69 10.87 6.26
N THR A 6 3.73 11.16 7.57
CA THR A 6 2.66 10.72 8.49
C THR A 6 1.35 11.42 8.19
N GLN A 7 1.40 12.73 7.93
CA GLN A 7 0.23 13.51 7.55
C GLN A 7 -0.28 13.07 6.17
N GLU A 8 0.61 12.99 5.18
CA GLU A 8 0.25 12.60 3.82
C GLU A 8 -0.35 11.19 3.75
N ASN A 9 0.18 10.23 4.53
CA ASN A 9 -0.37 8.89 4.63
C ASN A 9 -1.78 8.90 5.22
N THR A 10 -1.99 9.69 6.27
CA THR A 10 -3.31 9.84 6.92
C THR A 10 -4.34 10.41 5.96
N GLU A 11 -4.01 11.50 5.27
CA GLU A 11 -4.90 12.13 4.29
C GLU A 11 -5.21 11.17 3.13
N SER A 12 -4.21 10.45 2.63
CA SER A 12 -4.39 9.44 1.59
C SER A 12 -5.27 8.28 2.03
N ARG A 13 -5.12 7.79 3.28
CA ARG A 13 -5.97 6.73 3.84
C ARG A 13 -7.41 7.18 4.03
N GLN A 14 -7.65 8.41 4.51
CA GLN A 14 -9.00 8.97 4.63
C GLN A 14 -9.68 9.13 3.27
N ARG A 15 -8.94 9.54 2.24
CA ARG A 15 -9.43 9.61 0.87
C ARG A 15 -9.78 8.22 0.34
N LEU A 16 -8.92 7.24 0.55
CA LEU A 16 -9.17 5.84 0.18
C LEU A 16 -10.41 5.29 0.88
N GLU A 17 -10.57 5.55 2.19
CA GLU A 17 -11.76 5.17 2.96
C GLU A 17 -13.04 5.80 2.40
N THR A 18 -12.99 7.09 2.08
CA THR A 18 -14.12 7.82 1.48
C THR A 18 -14.50 7.23 0.11
N LEU A 19 -13.50 6.91 -0.72
CA LEU A 19 -13.71 6.27 -2.02
C LEU A 19 -14.42 4.92 -1.87
N VAL A 20 -13.85 4.01 -1.07
CA VAL A 20 -14.35 2.62 -1.00
C VAL A 20 -15.73 2.52 -0.35
N ARG A 21 -16.10 3.44 0.55
CA ARG A 21 -17.45 3.53 1.12
C ARG A 21 -18.54 3.76 0.05
N GLY A 22 -18.19 4.40 -1.07
CA GLY A 22 -19.12 4.68 -2.17
C GLY A 22 -19.22 3.57 -3.23
N LEU A 23 -18.39 2.53 -3.17
CA LEU A 23 -18.31 1.54 -4.25
C LEU A 23 -19.41 0.47 -4.16
N THR A 24 -20.10 0.28 -5.28
CA THR A 24 -21.01 -0.86 -5.49
C THR A 24 -20.24 -2.12 -5.92
N ASP A 25 -20.89 -3.28 -5.89
CA ASP A 25 -20.26 -4.53 -6.38
C ASP A 25 -19.93 -4.46 -7.88
N THR A 26 -20.77 -3.76 -8.65
CA THR A 26 -20.53 -3.48 -10.08
C THR A 26 -19.29 -2.62 -10.27
N ASP A 27 -19.09 -1.61 -9.42
CA ASP A 27 -17.91 -0.76 -9.47
C ASP A 27 -16.63 -1.54 -9.14
N LEU A 28 -16.71 -2.42 -8.13
CA LEU A 28 -15.60 -3.29 -7.74
C LEU A 28 -15.18 -4.26 -8.85
N ALA A 29 -16.12 -4.66 -9.70
CA ALA A 29 -15.89 -5.55 -10.84
C ALA A 29 -15.34 -4.83 -12.09
N ARG A 30 -15.35 -3.49 -12.16
CA ARG A 30 -14.80 -2.76 -13.31
C ARG A 30 -13.31 -3.03 -13.45
N ALA A 31 -12.85 -3.21 -14.68
CA ALA A 31 -11.46 -3.53 -14.99
C ALA A 31 -10.75 -2.41 -15.75
N THR A 32 -9.46 -2.24 -15.43
CA THR A 32 -8.50 -1.49 -16.24
C THR A 32 -8.23 -2.20 -17.57
N ASP A 33 -7.72 -1.45 -18.56
CA ASP A 33 -7.36 -2.00 -19.88
C ASP A 33 -6.23 -3.06 -19.78
N TYR A 34 -5.42 -2.99 -18.73
CA TYR A 34 -4.36 -3.95 -18.41
C TYR A 34 -4.83 -5.05 -17.44
N GLY A 35 -6.15 -5.20 -17.26
CA GLY A 35 -6.81 -6.38 -16.72
C GLY A 35 -6.83 -6.51 -15.20
N TRP A 36 -6.63 -5.43 -14.44
CA TRP A 36 -6.87 -5.41 -12.98
C TRP A 36 -8.27 -4.84 -12.69
N THR A 37 -9.05 -5.52 -11.86
CA THR A 37 -10.33 -4.97 -11.38
C THR A 37 -10.09 -3.96 -10.26
N VAL A 38 -11.08 -3.11 -9.97
CA VAL A 38 -11.01 -2.19 -8.81
C VAL A 38 -10.76 -2.99 -7.52
N ALA A 39 -11.47 -4.10 -7.29
CA ALA A 39 -11.21 -4.99 -6.16
C ALA A 39 -9.77 -5.54 -6.13
N ALA A 40 -9.24 -5.98 -7.28
CA ALA A 40 -7.88 -6.49 -7.36
C ALA A 40 -6.82 -5.40 -7.10
N LEU A 41 -7.07 -4.15 -7.50
CA LEU A 41 -6.20 -3.01 -7.18
C LEU A 41 -6.20 -2.70 -5.67
N LEU A 42 -7.36 -2.81 -5.00
CA LEU A 42 -7.44 -2.66 -3.54
C LEU A 42 -6.67 -3.77 -2.81
N ALA A 43 -6.78 -5.02 -3.27
CA ALA A 43 -5.98 -6.11 -2.75
C ALA A 43 -4.47 -5.91 -2.99
N HIS A 44 -4.09 -5.37 -4.15
CA HIS A 44 -2.70 -5.01 -4.46
C HIS A 44 -2.17 -3.94 -3.50
N LEU A 45 -2.95 -2.90 -3.20
CA LEU A 45 -2.60 -1.90 -2.19
C LEU A 45 -2.36 -2.56 -0.83
N ALA A 46 -3.26 -3.45 -0.41
CA ALA A 46 -3.15 -4.19 0.84
C ALA A 46 -1.82 -4.96 0.94
N PHE A 47 -1.47 -5.70 -0.11
CA PHE A 47 -0.22 -6.48 -0.15
C PHE A 47 1.02 -5.58 0.05
N TRP A 48 1.11 -4.47 -0.68
CA TRP A 48 2.29 -3.61 -0.60
C TRP A 48 2.40 -2.87 0.72
N ASP A 49 1.28 -2.49 1.34
CA ASP A 49 1.27 -1.94 2.70
C ASP A 49 1.67 -2.98 3.74
N GLN A 50 1.17 -4.22 3.62
CA GLN A 50 1.60 -5.34 4.48
C GLN A 50 3.09 -5.65 4.32
N ARG A 51 3.62 -5.60 3.10
CA ARG A 51 5.06 -5.80 2.87
C ARG A 51 5.90 -4.78 3.63
N MET A 52 5.52 -3.49 3.59
CA MET A 52 6.22 -2.46 4.36
C MET A 52 6.11 -2.71 5.87
N LEU A 53 4.92 -3.07 6.36
CA LEU A 53 4.70 -3.39 7.77
C LEU A 53 5.56 -4.57 8.24
N VAL A 54 5.61 -5.67 7.48
CA VAL A 54 6.38 -6.86 7.82
C VAL A 54 7.88 -6.56 7.84
N ILE A 55 8.40 -5.84 6.84
CA ILE A 55 9.82 -5.46 6.81
C ILE A 55 10.15 -4.56 7.99
N LEU A 56 9.32 -3.56 8.26
CA LEU A 56 9.55 -2.63 9.35
C LEU A 56 9.60 -3.33 10.71
N LYS A 57 8.68 -4.27 10.95
CA LYS A 57 8.67 -5.10 12.18
C LYS A 57 9.94 -5.94 12.29
N ARG A 58 10.32 -6.64 11.21
CA ARG A 58 11.55 -7.44 11.18
C ARG A 58 12.79 -6.58 11.43
N TRP A 59 12.88 -5.42 10.81
CA TRP A 59 14.00 -4.49 11.00
C TRP A 59 14.11 -3.98 12.44
N LYS A 60 12.99 -3.72 13.12
CA LYS A 60 12.96 -3.33 14.54
C LYS A 60 13.43 -4.47 15.46
N GLU A 61 13.16 -5.72 15.09
CA GLU A 61 13.47 -6.91 15.92
C GLU A 61 14.87 -7.47 15.68
N THR A 62 15.27 -7.61 14.41
CA THR A 62 16.45 -8.38 14.00
C THR A 62 17.53 -7.53 13.32
N GLY A 63 17.30 -6.22 13.19
CA GLY A 63 18.17 -5.32 12.43
C GLY A 63 17.86 -5.34 10.93
N PHE A 64 18.53 -4.45 10.20
CA PHE A 64 18.26 -4.23 8.78
C PHE A 64 18.82 -5.33 7.89
N ASP A 65 18.03 -5.70 6.88
CA ASP A 65 18.42 -6.58 5.79
C ASP A 65 18.05 -5.94 4.44
N PRO A 66 18.66 -6.37 3.32
CA PRO A 66 18.41 -5.76 2.00
C PRO A 66 17.00 -5.98 1.44
N SER A 67 16.21 -6.90 2.01
CA SER A 67 14.83 -7.22 1.58
C SER A 67 14.58 -7.08 0.05
N PRO A 68 15.36 -7.77 -0.81
CA PRO A 68 15.30 -7.56 -2.25
C PRO A 68 13.94 -8.01 -2.80
N ILE A 69 13.50 -7.36 -3.88
CA ILE A 69 12.27 -7.72 -4.57
C ILE A 69 12.33 -7.33 -6.04
N ASP A 70 11.87 -8.24 -6.89
CA ASP A 70 11.45 -7.92 -8.25
C ASP A 70 9.96 -7.58 -8.20
N SER A 71 9.65 -6.28 -8.13
CA SER A 71 8.26 -5.82 -7.98
C SER A 71 7.42 -6.09 -9.21
N ALA A 72 8.00 -6.16 -10.41
CA ALA A 72 7.28 -6.50 -11.62
C ALA A 72 6.85 -7.96 -11.61
N ALA A 73 7.79 -8.89 -11.36
CA ALA A 73 7.49 -10.31 -11.26
C ALA A 73 6.50 -10.62 -10.13
N VAL A 74 6.64 -9.94 -8.98
CA VAL A 74 5.68 -10.06 -7.87
C VAL A 74 4.30 -9.56 -8.27
N ASN A 75 4.19 -8.43 -8.95
CA ASN A 75 2.88 -7.91 -9.37
C ASN A 75 2.17 -8.87 -10.35
N ASP A 76 2.91 -9.42 -11.32
CA ASP A 76 2.36 -10.38 -12.27
C ASP A 76 1.90 -11.68 -11.57
N ALA A 77 2.71 -12.19 -10.64
CA ALA A 77 2.38 -13.38 -9.86
C ALA A 77 1.23 -13.14 -8.87
N LEU A 78 1.15 -11.95 -8.29
CA LEU A 78 0.14 -11.60 -7.29
C LEU A 78 -1.24 -11.38 -7.93
N LYS A 79 -1.28 -11.00 -9.20
CA LYS A 79 -2.53 -10.68 -9.92
C LYS A 79 -3.58 -11.77 -9.79
N VAL A 80 -3.21 -13.06 -9.95
CA VAL A 80 -4.15 -14.18 -9.83
C VAL A 80 -4.76 -14.27 -8.43
N ILE A 81 -3.96 -13.99 -7.39
CA ILE A 81 -4.42 -14.03 -5.99
C ILE A 81 -5.34 -12.83 -5.72
N CYS A 82 -4.96 -11.63 -6.18
CA CYS A 82 -5.80 -10.43 -6.04
C CYS A 82 -7.17 -10.59 -6.72
N HIS A 83 -7.25 -11.26 -7.87
CA HIS A 83 -8.53 -11.54 -8.53
C HIS A 83 -9.36 -12.63 -7.86
N ALA A 84 -8.75 -13.51 -7.09
CA ALA A 84 -9.45 -14.59 -6.40
C ALA A 84 -10.14 -14.13 -5.11
N LEU A 85 -9.77 -12.96 -4.58
CA LEU A 85 -10.36 -12.41 -3.37
C LEU A 85 -11.80 -11.97 -3.61
N GLU A 86 -12.65 -12.17 -2.60
CA GLU A 86 -13.98 -11.59 -2.57
C GLU A 86 -13.84 -10.04 -2.56
N PRO A 87 -14.60 -9.31 -3.41
CA PRO A 87 -14.43 -7.87 -3.56
C PRO A 87 -14.53 -7.02 -2.28
N ARG A 88 -15.43 -7.37 -1.35
CA ARG A 88 -15.58 -6.66 -0.07
C ARG A 88 -14.45 -7.02 0.89
N ASP A 89 -13.99 -8.27 0.91
CA ASP A 89 -12.79 -8.66 1.66
C ASP A 89 -11.55 -7.88 1.17
N ALA A 90 -11.45 -7.60 -0.13
CA ALA A 90 -10.37 -6.77 -0.67
C ALA A 90 -10.41 -5.32 -0.15
N ILE A 91 -11.60 -4.75 0.08
CA ILE A 91 -11.75 -3.43 0.72
C ILE A 91 -11.24 -3.50 2.16
N GLU A 92 -11.74 -4.44 2.95
CA GLU A 92 -11.41 -4.57 4.38
C GLU A 92 -9.90 -4.81 4.57
N LEU A 93 -9.31 -5.68 3.75
CA LEU A 93 -7.86 -5.91 3.75
C LEU A 93 -7.08 -4.65 3.38
N CYS A 94 -7.54 -3.88 2.40
CA CYS A 94 -6.89 -2.64 1.99
C CYS A 94 -6.88 -1.60 3.12
N LEU A 95 -8.03 -1.36 3.75
CA LEU A 95 -8.17 -0.38 4.83
C LEU A 95 -7.39 -0.79 6.08
N SER A 96 -7.55 -2.04 6.53
CA SER A 96 -6.84 -2.54 7.72
C SER A 96 -5.32 -2.56 7.54
N SER A 97 -4.84 -2.90 6.34
CA SER A 97 -3.41 -2.87 6.03
C SER A 97 -2.86 -1.44 6.00
N ALA A 98 -3.62 -0.52 5.41
CA ALA A 98 -3.25 0.89 5.37
C ALA A 98 -3.18 1.50 6.77
N GLU A 99 -4.16 1.22 7.63
CA GLU A 99 -4.16 1.66 9.03
C GLU A 99 -2.98 1.08 9.81
N ALA A 100 -2.74 -0.23 9.69
CA ALA A 100 -1.68 -0.90 10.43
C ALA A 100 -0.28 -0.38 10.07
N VAL A 101 0.01 -0.18 8.77
CA VAL A 101 1.30 0.38 8.36
C VAL A 101 1.44 1.85 8.75
N ASP A 102 0.37 2.65 8.67
CA ASP A 102 0.39 4.05 9.08
C ASP A 102 0.69 4.19 10.57
N ALA A 103 0.06 3.37 11.41
CA ALA A 103 0.31 3.35 12.85
C ALA A 103 1.77 2.99 13.18
N GLU A 104 2.32 1.98 12.52
CA GLU A 104 3.71 1.54 12.72
C GLU A 104 4.73 2.62 12.28
N LEU A 105 4.44 3.33 11.19
CA LEU A 105 5.25 4.42 10.65
C LEU A 105 5.16 5.69 11.50
N ALA A 106 3.97 6.01 12.04
CA ALA A 106 3.76 7.16 12.91
C ALA A 106 4.50 7.04 14.24
N ALA A 107 4.79 5.81 14.68
CA ALA A 107 5.52 5.52 15.90
C ALA A 107 7.06 5.56 15.74
N LEU A 108 7.59 5.87 14.54
CA LEU A 108 9.04 5.90 14.31
C LEU A 108 9.71 7.10 14.98
N THR A 109 10.89 6.85 15.54
CA THR A 109 11.77 7.92 16.04
C THR A 109 12.54 8.55 14.89
N PRO A 110 12.98 9.82 15.02
CA PRO A 110 13.77 10.45 13.97
C PRO A 110 15.05 9.73 13.60
N ASP A 111 15.73 9.15 14.59
CA ASP A 111 16.94 8.37 14.37
C ASP A 111 16.67 7.10 13.56
N LEU A 112 15.54 6.43 13.81
CA LEU A 112 15.17 5.22 13.06
C LEU A 112 14.73 5.55 11.64
N VAL A 113 14.01 6.67 11.44
CA VAL A 113 13.67 7.16 10.09
C VAL A 113 14.92 7.41 9.26
N LYS A 114 15.89 8.15 9.82
CA LYS A 114 17.17 8.41 9.15
C LYS A 114 17.91 7.11 8.80
N GLN A 115 18.00 6.19 9.75
CA GLN A 115 18.62 4.88 9.55
C GLN A 115 17.93 4.07 8.42
N ILE A 116 16.60 4.10 8.35
CA ILE A 116 15.84 3.45 7.28
C ILE A 116 16.13 4.09 5.92
N GLU A 117 16.19 5.42 5.83
CA GLU A 117 16.49 6.14 4.59
C GLU A 117 17.90 5.81 4.09
N GLU A 118 18.90 5.89 4.97
CA GLU A 118 20.30 5.56 4.66
C GLU A 118 20.45 4.10 4.22
N HIS A 119 19.80 3.17 4.91
CA HIS A 119 19.82 1.75 4.54
C HIS A 119 19.15 1.49 3.20
N ALA A 120 17.96 2.05 2.98
CA ALA A 120 17.21 1.87 1.74
C ALA A 120 17.97 2.43 0.54
N GLU A 121 18.63 3.59 0.69
CA GLU A 121 19.50 4.17 -0.33
C GLU A 121 20.73 3.28 -0.60
N ALA A 122 21.47 2.91 0.45
CA ALA A 122 22.71 2.13 0.34
C ALA A 122 22.52 0.75 -0.29
N THR A 123 21.34 0.14 -0.10
CA THR A 123 21.02 -1.20 -0.59
C THR A 123 20.08 -1.21 -1.79
N SER A 124 19.61 -0.04 -2.23
CA SER A 124 18.51 0.09 -3.19
C SER A 124 17.25 -0.70 -2.79
N THR A 125 17.01 -0.84 -1.47
CA THR A 125 15.81 -1.53 -0.97
C THR A 125 14.58 -0.74 -1.38
N GLN A 126 13.62 -1.41 -2.02
CA GLN A 126 12.31 -0.83 -2.29
C GLN A 126 11.48 -0.74 -1.00
N PHE A 127 11.78 0.26 -0.18
CA PHE A 127 11.05 0.59 1.05
C PHE A 127 10.62 2.06 1.02
N ARG A 128 9.31 2.31 1.09
CA ARG A 128 8.74 3.66 1.02
C ARG A 128 7.87 3.92 2.23
N MET A 129 8.31 4.82 3.10
CA MET A 129 7.54 5.29 4.27
C MET A 129 6.34 6.15 3.84
N ASN A 130 6.50 6.96 2.79
CA ASN A 130 5.41 7.73 2.22
C ASN A 130 4.47 6.84 1.36
N ARG A 131 3.56 6.14 2.03
CA ARG A 131 2.54 5.26 1.44
C ARG A 131 1.55 6.01 0.57
N SER A 132 1.32 7.30 0.86
CA SER A 132 0.41 8.15 0.10
C SER A 132 0.70 8.15 -1.40
N LEU A 133 1.99 8.07 -1.79
CA LEU A 133 2.39 8.10 -3.20
C LEU A 133 1.90 6.87 -3.97
N HIS A 134 1.89 5.70 -3.33
CA HIS A 134 1.38 4.47 -3.93
C HIS A 134 -0.15 4.46 -3.94
N ARG A 135 -0.77 4.73 -2.79
CA ARG A 135 -2.23 4.78 -2.63
C ARG A 135 -2.88 5.79 -3.56
N ASN A 136 -2.38 7.03 -3.59
CA ASN A 136 -2.95 8.09 -4.42
C ASN A 136 -2.79 7.83 -5.92
N GLY A 137 -1.80 7.03 -6.34
CA GLY A 137 -1.69 6.57 -7.72
C GLY A 137 -2.89 5.71 -8.11
N HIS A 138 -3.14 4.65 -7.34
CA HIS A 138 -4.25 3.73 -7.62
C HIS A 138 -5.63 4.31 -7.32
N VAL A 139 -5.76 5.22 -6.35
CA VAL A 139 -7.01 5.98 -6.14
C VAL A 139 -7.37 6.76 -7.41
N LYS A 140 -6.40 7.40 -8.08
CA LYS A 140 -6.66 8.10 -9.36
C LYS A 140 -7.06 7.13 -10.46
N ASP A 141 -6.40 5.96 -10.55
CA ASP A 141 -6.77 4.92 -11.52
C ASP A 141 -8.22 4.46 -11.32
N ILE A 142 -8.62 4.23 -10.07
CA ILE A 142 -9.98 3.82 -9.73
C ILE A 142 -10.99 4.92 -10.05
N GLU A 143 -10.75 6.16 -9.61
CA GLU A 143 -11.62 7.30 -9.93
C GLU A 143 -11.81 7.49 -11.44
N ALA A 144 -10.75 7.29 -12.24
CA ALA A 144 -10.81 7.35 -13.69
C ALA A 144 -11.67 6.23 -14.31
N LEU A 145 -11.74 5.03 -13.69
CA LEU A 145 -12.62 3.94 -14.13
C LEU A 145 -14.09 4.19 -13.77
N LEU A 146 -14.35 4.86 -12.64
CA LEU A 146 -15.70 5.13 -12.15
C LEU A 146 -16.36 6.31 -12.85
N SER A 147 -15.55 7.22 -13.40
CA SER A 147 -16.03 8.39 -14.16
C SER A 147 -16.47 8.06 -15.59
N LYS A 148 -16.34 6.80 -16.01
CA LYS A 148 -16.82 6.27 -17.30
C LYS A 148 -18.19 5.61 -17.12
#